data_AF-A0A9X5BHL0-F1
#
_entry.id   AF-A0A9X5BHL0-F1
#
_cell.length_a   1.000
_cell.length_b   1.000
_cell.length_c   1.000
_cell.angle_alpha   90.00
_cell.angle_beta   90.00
_cell.angle_gamma   90.00
#
_symmetry.space_group_name_H-M   'P 1'
#
loop_
_entity.id
_entity.type
_entity.pdbx_description
1 polymer ?
#
loop_
_entity_poly.entity_id
_entity_poly.type
_entity_poly.pdbx_seq_one_letter_code
_entity_poly.pdbx_strand_id
1 'polypeptide(L)'
;MSGVMIGIIVILVLLLAVIGSVGIAIWRVKSAAQKAFGTSDLREGIKQIEQEYAMAPKSISAMTSLYLPRIKADFPEFQYDEMKVRAENALTSYLIAVDRMTPGALKEGNKELHDKLEMRIQMLCGAGRREHYKRIKIHRTELCDYKKRNGRCIITFQSAVQYYHTITDENGEILGEHSDMPTQSRYNTDVIYIQDRDRVEDERDLSLGLNCPNCGAPISGTGSKVCEYCGTPVIEINIHAWTFSDIRELK
;
A
#
# COMPACT_ATOMS: atom_id res chain seq x y z
N MET A 1 -77.34 32.32 -19.22
CA MET A 1 -76.21 31.42 -19.54
C MET A 1 -76.75 29.99 -19.54
N SER A 2 -76.56 29.22 -20.63
CA SER A 2 -77.00 27.82 -20.68
C SER A 2 -76.24 26.99 -19.65
N GLY A 3 -76.86 25.94 -19.08
CA GLY A 3 -76.21 25.07 -18.08
C GLY A 3 -74.89 24.45 -18.56
N VAL A 4 -74.73 24.28 -19.87
CA VAL A 4 -73.49 23.85 -20.53
C VAL A 4 -72.35 24.87 -20.34
N MET A 5 -72.65 26.18 -20.40
CA MET A 5 -71.66 27.23 -20.25
C MET A 5 -71.13 27.30 -18.80
N ILE A 6 -71.99 27.03 -17.81
CA ILE A 6 -71.61 26.95 -16.39
C ILE A 6 -70.71 25.73 -16.15
N GLY A 7 -71.03 24.58 -16.74
CA GLY A 7 -70.22 23.36 -16.63
C GLY A 7 -68.80 23.53 -17.16
N ILE A 8 -68.62 24.20 -18.31
CA ILE A 8 -67.30 24.45 -18.90
C ILE A 8 -66.45 25.36 -18.00
N ILE A 9 -67.05 26.40 -17.41
CA ILE A 9 -66.35 27.32 -16.50
C ILE A 9 -65.85 26.58 -15.26
N VAL A 10 -66.68 25.71 -14.66
CA VAL A 10 -66.29 24.92 -13.48
C VAL A 10 -65.11 23.99 -13.79
N ILE A 11 -65.12 23.33 -14.96
CA ILE A 11 -64.03 22.44 -15.39
C ILE A 11 -62.72 23.22 -15.60
N LEU A 12 -62.78 24.41 -16.22
CA LEU A 12 -61.61 25.25 -16.44
C LEU A 12 -60.99 25.74 -15.13
N VAL A 13 -61.82 26.13 -14.15
CA VAL A 13 -61.35 26.56 -12.83
C VAL A 13 -60.68 25.40 -12.08
N LEU A 14 -61.24 24.20 -12.15
CA LEU A 14 -60.64 23.00 -11.55
C LEU A 14 -59.29 22.64 -12.19
N LEU A 15 -59.19 22.73 -13.52
CA LEU A 15 -57.93 22.50 -14.24
C LEU A 15 -56.85 23.49 -13.85
N LEU A 16 -57.19 24.79 -13.76
CA LEU A 16 -56.24 25.82 -13.32
C LEU A 16 -55.78 25.60 -11.88
N ALA A 17 -56.67 25.16 -10.99
CA ALA A 17 -56.31 24.83 -9.61
C ALA A 17 -55.35 23.64 -9.52
N VAL A 18 -55.52 22.61 -10.37
CA VAL A 18 -54.61 21.46 -10.46
C VAL A 18 -53.25 21.86 -11.02
N ILE A 19 -53.22 22.66 -12.08
CA ILE A 19 -51.96 23.14 -12.67
C ILE A 19 -51.20 24.02 -11.66
N GLY A 20 -51.92 24.90 -10.94
CA GLY A 20 -51.35 25.73 -9.89
C GLY A 20 -50.76 24.91 -8.73
N SER A 21 -51.46 23.86 -8.28
CA SER A 21 -50.97 23.02 -7.18
C SER A 21 -49.74 22.20 -7.57
N VAL A 22 -49.69 21.67 -8.81
CA VAL A 22 -48.52 20.99 -9.36
C VAL A 22 -47.34 21.94 -9.48
N GLY A 23 -47.56 23.17 -9.97
CA GLY A 23 -46.53 24.20 -10.06
C GLY A 23 -45.94 24.56 -8.69
N ILE A 24 -46.79 24.72 -7.68
CA ILE A 24 -46.38 25.00 -6.30
C ILE A 24 -45.60 23.81 -5.71
N ALA A 25 -46.02 22.57 -5.98
CA ALA A 25 -45.33 21.38 -5.51
C ALA A 25 -43.91 21.27 -6.11
N ILE A 26 -43.77 21.46 -7.42
CA ILE A 26 -42.46 21.46 -8.11
C ILE A 26 -41.58 22.59 -7.57
N TRP A 27 -42.14 23.79 -7.39
CA TRP A 27 -41.41 24.92 -6.85
C TRP A 27 -40.97 24.69 -5.39
N ARG A 28 -41.82 24.10 -4.56
CA ARG A 28 -41.47 23.72 -3.18
C ARG A 28 -40.37 22.68 -3.14
N VAL A 29 -40.46 21.62 -3.94
CA VAL A 29 -39.41 20.59 -4.01
C VAL A 29 -38.08 21.21 -4.45
N LYS A 30 -38.09 22.08 -5.47
CA LYS A 30 -36.90 22.79 -5.92
C LYS A 30 -36.31 23.72 -4.85
N SER A 31 -37.16 24.46 -4.12
CA SER A 31 -36.72 25.36 -3.04
C SER A 31 -36.26 24.62 -1.78
N ALA A 32 -36.84 23.45 -1.48
CA ALA A 32 -36.44 22.59 -0.37
C ALA A 32 -35.11 21.91 -0.67
N ALA A 33 -34.92 21.44 -1.91
CA ALA A 33 -33.63 20.94 -2.38
C ALA A 33 -32.53 22.02 -2.27
N GLN A 34 -32.84 23.27 -2.65
CA GLN A 34 -31.90 24.40 -2.52
C GLN A 34 -31.54 24.73 -1.06
N LYS A 35 -32.47 24.60 -0.12
CA LYS A 35 -32.22 24.92 1.31
C LYS A 35 -31.53 23.78 2.07
N ALA A 36 -31.77 22.53 1.68
CA ALA A 36 -31.21 21.37 2.36
C ALA A 36 -29.77 21.04 1.95
N PHE A 37 -29.34 21.41 0.73
CA PHE A 37 -28.05 20.96 0.19
C PHE A 37 -27.03 22.05 -0.16
N GLY A 38 -27.35 23.35 -0.02
CA GLY A 38 -26.33 24.42 0.04
C GLY A 38 -25.47 24.66 -1.21
N THR A 39 -25.54 23.84 -2.26
CA THR A 39 -24.91 24.07 -3.58
C THR A 39 -25.84 23.62 -4.70
N SER A 40 -25.73 24.28 -5.85
CA SER A 40 -26.65 24.15 -6.99
C SER A 40 -26.54 22.86 -7.79
N ASP A 41 -25.55 22.00 -7.54
CA ASP A 41 -25.31 20.80 -8.33
C ASP A 41 -25.19 19.55 -7.46
N LEU A 42 -26.28 18.76 -7.40
CA LEU A 42 -26.29 17.43 -6.78
C LEU A 42 -25.12 16.54 -7.27
N ARG A 43 -24.68 16.73 -8.52
CA ARG A 43 -23.55 16.01 -9.09
C ARG A 43 -22.21 16.39 -8.45
N GLU A 44 -22.04 17.65 -8.06
CA GLU A 44 -20.83 18.09 -7.35
C GLU A 44 -20.81 17.58 -5.92
N GLY A 45 -21.96 17.58 -5.24
CA GLY A 45 -22.10 16.99 -3.90
C GLY A 45 -21.79 15.48 -3.89
N ILE A 46 -22.31 14.72 -4.86
CA ILE A 46 -22.00 13.29 -5.01
C ILE A 46 -20.50 13.08 -5.28
N LYS A 47 -19.90 13.88 -6.16
CA LYS A 47 -18.45 13.82 -6.44
C LYS A 47 -17.61 14.14 -5.20
N GLN A 48 -17.99 15.14 -4.41
CA GLN A 48 -17.29 15.49 -3.16
C GLN A 48 -17.35 14.34 -2.14
N ILE A 49 -18.51 13.71 -2.00
CA ILE A 49 -18.69 12.55 -1.13
C ILE A 49 -17.84 11.37 -1.62
N GLU A 50 -17.87 11.04 -2.91
CA GLU A 50 -17.01 10.01 -3.51
C GLU A 50 -15.51 10.32 -3.31
N GLN A 51 -15.15 11.61 -3.41
CA GLN A 51 -13.79 12.09 -3.15
C GLN A 51 -13.36 11.91 -1.70
N GLU A 52 -14.21 12.28 -0.75
CA GLU A 52 -13.95 12.08 0.68
C GLU A 52 -13.82 10.59 1.02
N TYR A 53 -14.68 9.73 0.47
CA TYR A 53 -14.59 8.28 0.68
C TYR A 53 -13.30 7.67 0.09
N ALA A 54 -12.86 8.10 -1.09
CA ALA A 54 -11.62 7.63 -1.70
C ALA A 54 -10.36 8.13 -0.98
N MET A 55 -10.44 9.27 -0.29
CA MET A 55 -9.34 9.81 0.51
C MET A 55 -9.21 9.15 1.90
N ALA A 56 -10.22 8.39 2.34
CA ALA A 56 -10.17 7.70 3.62
C ALA A 56 -9.12 6.57 3.61
N PRO A 57 -8.16 6.57 4.56
CA PRO A 57 -7.16 5.52 4.63
C PRO A 57 -7.79 4.17 4.98
N LYS A 58 -7.24 3.08 4.42
CA LYS A 58 -7.63 1.72 4.80
C LYS A 58 -7.32 1.47 6.27
N SER A 59 -8.24 0.79 6.96
CA SER A 59 -8.00 0.31 8.32
C SER A 59 -6.94 -0.79 8.32
N ILE A 60 -6.08 -0.76 9.35
CA ILE A 60 -5.01 -1.73 9.55
C ILE A 60 -5.23 -2.50 10.84
N SER A 61 -4.67 -3.70 10.91
CA SER A 61 -4.63 -4.50 12.12
C SER A 61 -3.64 -3.88 13.11
N ALA A 62 -4.13 -3.06 14.04
CA ALA A 62 -3.32 -2.43 15.08
C ALA A 62 -3.16 -3.39 16.27
N MET A 63 -2.25 -4.38 16.15
CA MET A 63 -1.98 -5.37 17.19
C MET A 63 -0.65 -5.12 17.93
N THR A 64 -0.14 -3.90 17.84
CA THR A 64 1.12 -3.49 18.47
C THR A 64 1.14 -3.76 19.97
N SER A 65 0.05 -3.48 20.70
CA SER A 65 -0.04 -3.75 22.13
C SER A 65 0.05 -5.23 22.50
N LEU A 66 -0.29 -6.13 21.58
CA LEU A 66 -0.21 -7.58 21.79
C LEU A 66 1.19 -8.13 21.48
N TYR A 67 1.78 -7.72 20.35
CA TYR A 67 3.01 -8.32 19.86
C TYR A 67 4.27 -7.64 20.37
N LEU A 68 4.24 -6.31 20.60
CA LEU A 68 5.44 -5.58 21.04
C LEU A 68 5.99 -6.09 22.38
N PRO A 69 5.18 -6.38 23.43
CA PRO A 69 5.70 -6.95 24.67
C PRO A 69 6.37 -8.31 24.45
N ARG A 70 5.84 -9.15 23.56
CA ARG A 70 6.40 -10.47 23.23
C ARG A 70 7.74 -10.34 22.51
N ILE A 71 7.82 -9.44 21.53
CA ILE A 71 9.07 -9.13 20.82
C ILE A 71 10.10 -8.59 21.81
N LYS A 72 9.73 -7.67 22.70
CA LYS A 72 10.64 -7.10 23.72
C LYS A 72 11.11 -8.12 24.75
N ALA A 73 10.31 -9.15 25.05
CA ALA A 73 10.73 -10.25 25.90
C ALA A 73 11.80 -11.12 25.22
N ASP A 74 11.66 -11.33 23.91
CA ASP A 74 12.61 -12.11 23.10
C ASP A 74 13.86 -11.30 22.69
N PHE A 75 13.69 -9.99 22.47
CA PHE A 75 14.67 -9.04 21.94
C PHE A 75 14.54 -7.69 22.68
N PRO A 76 15.08 -7.56 23.90
CA PRO A 76 14.98 -6.33 24.69
C PRO A 76 15.50 -5.08 23.96
N GLU A 77 16.53 -5.26 23.13
CA GLU A 77 17.19 -4.24 22.33
C GLU A 77 16.39 -3.75 21.11
N PHE A 78 15.31 -4.45 20.72
CA PHE A 78 14.53 -4.12 19.53
C PHE A 78 13.93 -2.70 19.61
N GLN A 79 14.36 -1.80 18.73
CA GLN A 79 13.85 -0.42 18.68
C GLN A 79 12.63 -0.33 17.76
N TYR A 80 11.42 -0.36 18.35
CA TYR A 80 10.17 -0.39 17.60
C TYR A 80 9.97 0.83 16.69
N ASP A 81 10.11 2.04 17.24
CA ASP A 81 9.86 3.27 16.48
C ASP A 81 10.86 3.44 15.32
N GLU A 82 12.12 3.10 15.54
CA GLU A 82 13.14 3.08 14.49
C GLU A 82 12.82 2.04 13.41
N MET A 83 12.47 0.81 13.82
CA MET A 83 12.13 -0.26 12.88
C MET A 83 10.90 0.08 12.04
N LYS A 84 9.90 0.74 12.65
CA LYS A 84 8.73 1.24 11.93
C LYS A 84 9.12 2.24 10.84
N VAL A 85 9.95 3.23 11.15
CA VAL A 85 10.45 4.19 10.16
C VAL A 85 11.25 3.50 9.06
N ARG A 86 12.08 2.51 9.41
CA ARG A 86 12.79 1.67 8.43
C ARG A 86 11.82 0.90 7.52
N ALA A 87 10.75 0.33 8.06
CA ALA A 87 9.74 -0.37 7.27
C ALA A 87 9.02 0.56 6.28
N GLU A 88 8.67 1.78 6.72
CA GLU A 88 8.08 2.83 5.87
C GLU A 88 9.03 3.25 4.73
N ASN A 89 10.32 3.40 5.03
CA ASN A 89 11.35 3.71 4.04
C ASN A 89 11.61 2.56 3.06
N ALA A 90 11.67 1.32 3.56
CA ALA A 90 11.84 0.12 2.74
C ALA A 90 10.67 0.00 1.74
N LEU A 91 9.43 0.10 2.23
CA LEU A 91 8.23 0.11 1.41
C LEU A 91 8.23 1.24 0.36
N THR A 92 8.56 2.46 0.76
CA THR A 92 8.61 3.59 -0.18
C THR A 92 9.66 3.38 -1.26
N SER A 93 10.86 2.92 -0.88
CA SER A 93 11.94 2.64 -1.84
C SER A 93 11.62 1.46 -2.75
N TYR A 94 10.90 0.45 -2.27
CA TYR A 94 10.40 -0.67 -3.08
C TYR A 94 9.44 -0.18 -4.16
N LEU A 95 8.44 0.64 -3.82
CA LEU A 95 7.50 1.20 -4.80
C LEU A 95 8.22 2.09 -5.84
N ILE A 96 9.21 2.87 -5.41
CA ILE A 96 10.05 3.68 -6.31
C ILE A 96 10.89 2.78 -7.22
N ALA A 97 11.40 1.65 -6.72
CA ALA A 97 12.19 0.71 -7.51
C ALA A 97 11.35 0.01 -8.58
N VAL A 98 10.11 -0.33 -8.26
CA VAL A 98 9.12 -0.83 -9.23
C VAL A 98 8.84 0.25 -10.29
N ASP A 99 8.55 1.50 -9.89
CA ASP A 99 8.28 2.61 -10.83
C ASP A 99 9.43 2.86 -11.80
N ARG A 100 10.66 2.88 -11.27
CA ARG A 100 11.88 3.10 -12.05
C ARG A 100 12.36 1.86 -12.79
N MET A 101 11.71 0.71 -12.63
CA MET A 101 12.15 -0.58 -13.18
C MET A 101 13.62 -0.88 -12.85
N THR A 102 14.08 -0.48 -11.66
CA THR A 102 15.49 -0.53 -11.26
C THR A 102 15.61 -1.11 -9.85
N PRO A 103 16.08 -2.37 -9.70
CA PRO A 103 16.25 -3.00 -8.38
C PRO A 103 17.17 -2.22 -7.45
N GLY A 104 18.18 -1.53 -7.99
CA GLY A 104 19.14 -0.72 -7.21
C GLY A 104 18.54 0.53 -6.54
N ALA A 105 17.28 0.88 -6.80
CA ALA A 105 16.61 1.95 -6.06
C ALA A 105 16.06 1.50 -4.70
N LEU A 106 15.99 0.19 -4.44
CA LEU A 106 15.66 -0.37 -3.12
C LEU A 106 16.80 -0.04 -2.15
N LYS A 107 16.48 0.68 -1.06
CA LYS A 107 17.49 1.16 -0.11
C LYS A 107 17.87 0.13 0.95
N GLU A 108 16.96 -0.80 1.23
CA GLU A 108 17.10 -1.74 2.33
C GLU A 108 16.37 -3.04 2.02
N GLY A 109 16.98 -4.17 2.38
CA GLY A 109 16.47 -5.50 2.10
C GLY A 109 17.57 -6.54 2.16
N ASN A 110 17.19 -7.77 2.49
CA ASN A 110 18.06 -8.93 2.29
C ASN A 110 17.97 -9.41 0.83
N LYS A 111 18.72 -10.46 0.49
CA LYS A 111 18.71 -11.07 -0.83
C LYS A 111 17.32 -11.56 -1.24
N GLU A 112 16.55 -12.15 -0.33
CA GLU A 112 15.19 -12.63 -0.62
C GLU A 112 14.27 -11.51 -1.13
N LEU A 113 14.34 -10.32 -0.52
CA LEU A 113 13.56 -9.16 -0.96
C LEU A 113 14.03 -8.64 -2.33
N HIS A 114 15.35 -8.59 -2.55
CA HIS A 114 15.92 -8.19 -3.84
C HIS A 114 15.49 -9.13 -4.97
N ASP A 115 15.58 -10.44 -4.76
CA ASP A 115 15.19 -11.46 -5.74
C ASP A 115 13.69 -11.35 -6.09
N LYS A 116 12.83 -11.11 -5.09
CA LYS A 116 11.39 -10.90 -5.31
C LYS A 116 11.09 -9.61 -6.09
N LEU A 117 11.81 -8.53 -5.78
CA LEU A 117 11.69 -7.27 -6.52
C LEU A 117 12.13 -7.43 -7.97
N GLU A 118 13.25 -8.10 -8.21
CA GLU A 118 13.75 -8.37 -9.56
C GLU A 118 12.76 -9.22 -10.36
N MET A 119 12.23 -10.30 -9.76
CA MET A 119 11.18 -11.12 -10.38
C MET A 119 9.93 -10.28 -10.72
N ARG A 120 9.50 -9.38 -9.82
CA ARG A 120 8.38 -8.48 -10.08
C ARG A 120 8.65 -7.55 -11.28
N ILE A 121 9.84 -6.96 -11.36
CA ILE A 121 10.24 -6.09 -12.47
C ILE A 121 10.31 -6.89 -13.77
N GLN A 122 10.87 -8.10 -13.76
CA GLN A 122 10.93 -8.98 -14.93
C GLN A 122 9.53 -9.37 -15.43
N MET A 123 8.58 -9.66 -14.53
CA MET A 123 7.19 -9.91 -14.92
C MET A 123 6.53 -8.69 -15.56
N LEU A 124 6.79 -7.48 -15.06
CA LEU A 124 6.29 -6.24 -15.65
C LEU A 124 6.89 -5.99 -17.05
N CYS A 125 8.20 -6.14 -17.19
CA CYS A 125 8.90 -6.09 -18.48
C CYS A 125 8.33 -7.10 -19.48
N GLY A 126 8.20 -8.37 -19.08
CA GLY A 126 7.70 -9.43 -19.96
C GLY A 126 6.24 -9.23 -20.39
N ALA A 127 5.46 -8.48 -19.61
CA ALA A 127 4.10 -8.09 -19.96
C ALA A 127 4.04 -6.79 -20.78
N GLY A 128 5.17 -6.13 -21.06
CA GLY A 128 5.23 -4.82 -21.70
C GLY A 128 4.55 -3.73 -20.88
N ARG A 129 4.59 -3.83 -19.54
CA ARG A 129 3.88 -2.93 -18.61
C ARG A 129 4.85 -2.21 -17.69
N ARG A 130 4.51 -0.97 -17.34
CA ARG A 130 5.17 -0.21 -16.28
C ARG A 130 4.13 0.33 -15.31
N GLU A 131 4.42 0.24 -14.02
CA GLU A 131 3.54 0.75 -12.96
C GLU A 131 4.15 2.03 -12.40
N HIS A 132 3.35 3.09 -12.31
CA HIS A 132 3.80 4.38 -11.80
C HIS A 132 3.12 4.71 -10.47
N TYR A 133 3.91 5.18 -9.50
CA TYR A 133 3.44 5.50 -8.16
C TYR A 133 3.74 6.96 -7.82
N LYS A 134 2.73 7.83 -7.90
CA LYS A 134 2.87 9.27 -7.61
C LYS A 134 2.29 9.63 -6.25
N ARG A 135 2.92 10.60 -5.57
CA ARG A 135 2.49 11.15 -4.27
C ARG A 135 2.22 10.05 -3.21
N ILE A 136 3.16 9.11 -3.09
CA ILE A 136 3.12 8.06 -2.08
C ILE A 136 3.05 8.71 -0.69
N LYS A 137 2.00 8.39 0.06
CA LYS A 137 1.76 8.85 1.42
C LYS A 137 1.40 7.66 2.29
N ILE A 138 2.21 7.39 3.29
CA ILE A 138 1.88 6.41 4.33
C ILE A 138 1.09 7.14 5.41
N HIS A 139 -0.12 6.68 5.70
CA HIS A 139 -1.00 7.29 6.71
C HIS A 139 -0.76 6.71 8.10
N ARG A 140 -0.54 5.39 8.16
CA ARG A 140 -0.33 4.68 9.42
C ARG A 140 0.39 3.37 9.16
N THR A 141 1.34 3.05 10.03
CA THR A 141 2.02 1.76 10.08
C THR A 141 1.97 1.21 11.49
N GLU A 142 1.56 -0.05 11.62
CA GLU A 142 1.42 -0.75 12.90
C GLU A 142 1.99 -2.17 12.79
N LEU A 143 2.31 -2.74 13.95
CA LEU A 143 2.69 -4.13 14.05
C LEU A 143 1.43 -5.00 13.94
N CYS A 144 1.41 -5.91 12.96
CA CYS A 144 0.25 -6.76 12.75
C CYS A 144 0.51 -8.23 13.07
N ASP A 145 1.76 -8.68 13.12
CA ASP A 145 2.10 -10.08 13.38
C ASP A 145 3.51 -10.27 13.93
N TYR A 146 3.70 -11.36 14.67
CA TYR A 146 5.01 -11.83 15.14
C TYR A 146 5.03 -13.36 15.22
N LYS A 147 5.94 -13.99 14.47
CA LYS A 147 6.04 -15.44 14.34
C LYS A 147 7.49 -15.91 14.46
N LYS A 148 7.68 -17.10 15.05
CA LYS A 148 8.95 -17.82 15.04
C LYS A 148 8.78 -19.09 14.20
N ARG A 149 9.58 -19.27 13.15
CA ARG A 149 9.55 -20.45 12.27
C ARG A 149 10.96 -20.77 11.76
N ASN A 150 11.34 -22.05 11.79
CA ASN A 150 12.55 -22.57 11.15
C ASN A 150 13.82 -21.74 11.45
N GLY A 151 14.09 -21.47 12.73
CA GLY A 151 15.25 -20.68 13.15
C GLY A 151 15.15 -19.17 12.89
N ARG A 152 14.04 -18.68 12.32
CA ARG A 152 13.79 -17.26 12.03
C ARG A 152 12.71 -16.68 12.92
N CYS A 153 12.92 -15.44 13.36
CA CYS A 153 11.89 -14.57 13.93
C CYS A 153 11.42 -13.60 12.85
N ILE A 154 10.12 -13.54 12.62
CA ILE A 154 9.49 -12.72 11.57
C ILE A 154 8.53 -11.75 12.25
N ILE A 155 8.77 -10.47 12.06
CA ILE A 155 7.91 -9.38 12.48
C ILE A 155 7.27 -8.78 11.23
N THR A 156 5.95 -8.60 11.22
CA THR A 156 5.25 -7.97 10.09
C THR A 156 4.69 -6.61 10.49
N PHE A 157 5.08 -5.58 9.74
CA PHE A 157 4.47 -4.26 9.77
C PHE A 157 3.40 -4.15 8.69
N GLN A 158 2.22 -3.64 9.04
CA GLN A 158 1.17 -3.33 8.10
C GLN A 158 1.02 -1.81 7.96
N SER A 159 1.11 -1.33 6.71
CA SER A 159 1.05 0.09 6.36
C SER A 159 -0.18 0.39 5.51
N ALA A 160 -0.97 1.40 5.89
CA ALA A 160 -1.98 2.01 5.03
C ALA A 160 -1.34 3.08 4.16
N VAL A 161 -1.38 2.88 2.85
CA VAL A 161 -0.68 3.72 1.87
C VAL A 161 -1.66 4.28 0.86
N GLN A 162 -1.50 5.57 0.58
CA GLN A 162 -2.18 6.29 -0.48
C GLN A 162 -1.20 6.64 -1.59
N TYR A 163 -1.58 6.44 -2.84
CA TYR A 163 -0.80 6.87 -4.00
C TYR A 163 -1.69 7.03 -5.24
N TYR A 164 -1.21 7.75 -6.24
CA TYR A 164 -1.83 7.78 -7.57
C TYR A 164 -1.13 6.72 -8.42
N HIS A 165 -1.89 5.73 -8.85
CA HIS A 165 -1.40 4.58 -9.62
C HIS A 165 -1.76 4.73 -11.09
N THR A 166 -0.80 4.50 -11.98
CA THR A 166 -1.05 4.48 -13.43
C THR A 166 -0.23 3.35 -14.03
N ILE A 167 -0.81 2.62 -14.97
CA ILE A 167 -0.10 1.58 -15.72
C ILE A 167 0.09 2.09 -17.14
N THR A 168 1.31 1.98 -17.67
CA THR A 168 1.64 2.33 -19.06
C THR A 168 2.17 1.12 -19.81
N ASP A 169 2.07 1.15 -21.13
CA ASP A 169 2.74 0.21 -22.02
C ASP A 169 4.21 0.61 -22.27
N GLU A 170 4.90 -0.11 -23.16
CA GLU A 170 6.28 0.21 -23.53
C GLU A 170 6.45 1.57 -24.25
N ASN A 171 5.38 2.06 -24.89
CA ASN A 171 5.36 3.34 -25.60
C ASN A 171 5.00 4.53 -24.70
N GLY A 172 4.59 4.26 -23.46
CA GLY A 172 4.13 5.26 -22.51
C GLY A 172 2.64 5.58 -22.62
N GLU A 173 1.88 4.83 -23.40
CA GLU A 173 0.42 4.93 -23.47
C GLU A 173 -0.21 4.29 -22.24
N ILE A 174 -1.27 4.91 -21.72
CA ILE A 174 -1.87 4.48 -20.45
C ILE A 174 -2.78 3.28 -20.69
N LEU A 175 -2.47 2.19 -20.00
CA LEU A 175 -3.24 0.94 -20.00
C LEU A 175 -4.28 1.00 -18.88
N GLY A 176 -5.38 1.71 -19.12
CA GLY A 176 -6.51 1.80 -18.19
C GLY A 176 -7.12 3.19 -18.14
N GLU A 177 -8.09 3.37 -17.23
CA GLU A 177 -8.71 4.67 -17.02
C GLU A 177 -7.81 5.57 -16.17
N HIS A 178 -7.67 6.83 -16.56
CA HIS A 178 -6.99 7.83 -15.77
C HIS A 178 -7.79 8.07 -14.49
N SER A 179 -7.35 7.47 -13.39
CA SER A 179 -7.92 7.76 -12.08
C SER A 179 -7.26 9.01 -11.51
N ASP A 180 -7.95 10.14 -11.59
CA ASP A 180 -7.64 11.37 -10.81
C ASP A 180 -7.89 11.17 -9.30
N MET A 181 -8.31 9.96 -8.92
CA MET A 181 -8.56 9.55 -7.55
C MET A 181 -7.37 8.78 -6.99
N PRO A 182 -6.96 9.07 -5.74
CA PRO A 182 -5.91 8.31 -5.10
C PRO A 182 -6.37 6.88 -4.82
N THR A 183 -5.48 5.93 -5.02
CA THR A 183 -5.64 4.53 -4.60
C THR A 183 -5.24 4.39 -3.13
N GLN A 184 -6.04 3.65 -2.37
CA GLN A 184 -5.78 3.32 -0.95
C GLN A 184 -5.53 1.82 -0.83
N SER A 185 -4.30 1.45 -0.50
CA SER A 185 -3.86 0.06 -0.36
C SER A 185 -3.25 -0.22 1.00
N ARG A 186 -3.20 -1.51 1.37
CA ARG A 186 -2.48 -1.98 2.56
C ARG A 186 -1.25 -2.74 2.10
N TYR A 187 -0.14 -2.57 2.79
CA TYR A 187 1.08 -3.32 2.52
C TYR A 187 1.55 -4.00 3.79
N ASN A 188 1.95 -5.26 3.67
CA ASN A 188 2.71 -5.95 4.69
C ASN A 188 4.20 -5.90 4.33
N THR A 189 5.01 -5.52 5.30
CA THR A 189 6.48 -5.48 5.23
C THR A 189 7.03 -6.40 6.32
N ASP A 190 7.70 -7.48 5.90
CA ASP A 190 8.25 -8.48 6.79
C ASP A 190 9.72 -8.16 7.09
N VAL A 191 10.05 -8.08 8.37
CA VAL A 191 11.43 -7.97 8.87
C VAL A 191 11.79 -9.23 9.64
N ILE A 192 12.97 -9.78 9.34
CA ILE A 192 13.42 -11.05 9.86
C ILE A 192 14.69 -10.91 10.68
N TYR A 193 14.82 -11.80 11.66
CA TYR A 193 16.02 -12.03 12.44
C TYR A 193 16.33 -13.53 12.44
N ILE A 194 17.56 -13.91 12.09
CA ILE A 194 17.98 -15.31 12.03
C ILE A 194 18.60 -15.67 13.39
N GLN A 195 17.93 -16.53 14.15
CA GLN A 195 18.39 -17.01 15.45
C GLN A 195 19.30 -18.24 15.33
N ASP A 196 18.94 -19.19 14.47
CA ASP A 196 19.64 -20.46 14.30
C ASP A 196 19.81 -20.73 12.80
N ARG A 197 21.05 -20.58 12.31
CA ARG A 197 21.39 -20.74 10.89
C ARG A 197 21.25 -22.18 10.42
N ASP A 198 21.48 -23.16 11.30
CA ASP A 198 21.48 -24.58 10.95
C ASP A 198 20.06 -25.13 10.77
N ARG A 199 19.03 -24.37 11.18
CA ARG A 199 17.61 -24.71 11.05
C ARG A 199 16.87 -23.96 9.94
N VAL A 200 17.57 -23.10 9.19
CA VAL A 200 16.99 -22.39 8.06
C VAL A 200 17.01 -23.32 6.84
N GLU A 201 15.85 -23.90 6.52
CA GLU A 201 15.67 -24.87 5.42
C GLU A 201 15.76 -24.26 4.02
N ASP A 202 15.72 -22.93 3.88
CA ASP A 202 15.80 -22.29 2.56
C ASP A 202 17.27 -22.24 2.10
N GLU A 203 17.67 -23.23 1.31
CA GLU A 203 18.98 -23.34 0.65
C GLU A 203 19.40 -22.07 -0.11
N ARG A 204 18.48 -21.13 -0.37
CA ARG A 204 18.74 -19.85 -1.03
C ARG A 204 19.33 -18.77 -0.11
N ASP A 205 19.06 -18.85 1.20
CA ASP A 205 19.83 -18.13 2.23
C ASP A 205 21.21 -18.80 2.45
N LEU A 206 21.32 -20.07 2.04
CA LEU A 206 22.47 -20.97 2.24
C LEU A 206 23.41 -21.10 1.02
N SER A 207 23.05 -20.61 -0.18
CA SER A 207 23.74 -21.00 -1.43
C SER A 207 25.03 -20.25 -1.75
N LEU A 208 25.44 -19.31 -0.90
CA LEU A 208 26.79 -18.76 -0.93
C LEU A 208 27.28 -18.85 0.50
N GLY A 209 27.94 -19.96 0.85
CA GLY A 209 28.97 -19.87 1.88
C GLY A 209 29.73 -18.58 1.60
N LEU A 210 29.80 -17.69 2.59
CA LEU A 210 30.24 -16.30 2.42
C LEU A 210 31.47 -16.30 1.51
N ASN A 211 31.32 -15.96 0.22
CA ASN A 211 32.46 -16.01 -0.68
C ASN A 211 33.21 -14.71 -0.43
N CYS A 212 34.51 -14.81 -0.21
CA CYS A 212 35.33 -13.63 -0.02
C CYS A 212 35.15 -12.70 -1.24
N PRO A 213 34.75 -11.43 -1.03
CA PRO A 213 34.51 -10.50 -2.14
C PRO A 213 35.79 -10.20 -2.95
N ASN A 214 36.97 -10.49 -2.38
CA ASN A 214 38.25 -10.29 -3.04
C ASN A 214 38.74 -11.50 -3.85
N CYS A 215 38.48 -12.74 -3.39
CA CYS A 215 39.05 -13.93 -4.04
C CYS A 215 38.03 -15.02 -4.40
N GLY A 216 36.76 -14.87 -4.04
CA GLY A 216 35.70 -15.83 -4.30
C GLY A 216 35.77 -17.10 -3.45
N ALA A 217 36.76 -17.24 -2.57
CA ALA A 217 36.92 -18.43 -1.74
C ALA A 217 35.80 -18.52 -0.68
N PRO A 218 35.30 -19.73 -0.38
CA PRO A 218 34.28 -19.93 0.64
C PRO A 218 34.84 -19.61 2.02
N ILE A 219 34.12 -18.82 2.81
CA ILE A 219 34.51 -18.48 4.19
C ILE A 219 33.88 -19.49 5.12
N SER A 220 34.76 -20.28 5.73
CA SER A 220 34.49 -21.27 6.76
C SER A 220 34.07 -20.56 8.07
N GLY A 221 32.76 -20.54 8.35
CA GLY A 221 32.24 -20.19 9.67
C GLY A 221 31.98 -18.70 9.95
N THR A 222 30.87 -18.46 10.63
CA THR A 222 30.58 -17.25 11.42
C THR A 222 31.65 -17.05 12.49
N GLY A 223 32.37 -15.93 12.46
CA GLY A 223 33.48 -15.63 13.38
C GLY A 223 34.76 -15.15 12.69
N SER A 224 34.95 -15.52 11.42
CA SER A 224 36.19 -15.27 10.68
C SER A 224 36.27 -13.82 10.21
N LYS A 225 36.99 -12.97 10.96
CA LYS A 225 37.23 -11.55 10.63
C LYS A 225 38.13 -11.34 9.41
N VAL A 226 38.74 -12.41 8.89
CA VAL A 226 39.69 -12.40 7.78
C VAL A 226 39.51 -13.66 6.95
N CYS A 227 39.54 -13.52 5.62
CA CYS A 227 39.50 -14.65 4.70
C CYS A 227 40.79 -15.47 4.80
N GLU A 228 40.66 -16.76 5.07
CA GLU A 228 41.77 -17.70 5.23
C GLU A 228 42.62 -17.85 3.96
N TYR A 229 42.06 -17.54 2.79
CA TYR A 229 42.71 -17.73 1.49
C TYR A 229 43.49 -16.51 0.99
N CYS A 230 42.96 -15.30 1.19
CA CYS A 230 43.57 -14.07 0.64
C CYS A 230 43.87 -13.00 1.68
N GLY A 231 43.60 -13.25 2.96
CA GLY A 231 43.88 -12.31 4.04
C GLY A 231 43.00 -11.06 4.04
N THR A 232 41.96 -11.00 3.20
CA THR A 232 41.04 -9.85 3.17
C THR A 232 40.16 -9.87 4.42
N PRO A 233 40.08 -8.75 5.17
CA PRO A 233 39.14 -8.64 6.28
C PRO A 233 37.73 -8.90 5.79
N VAL A 234 37.08 -9.92 6.36
CA VAL A 234 35.70 -10.24 6.05
C VAL A 234 34.86 -9.46 7.05
N ILE A 235 34.04 -8.56 6.53
CA ILE A 235 33.00 -7.93 7.32
C ILE A 235 31.93 -9.00 7.46
N GLU A 236 31.76 -9.54 8.68
CA GLU A 236 30.60 -10.35 8.99
C GLU A 236 29.36 -9.55 8.59
N ILE A 237 28.62 -10.04 7.59
CA ILE A 237 27.25 -9.58 7.41
C ILE A 237 26.59 -9.89 8.76
N ASN A 238 26.17 -8.85 9.47
CA ASN A 238 25.59 -8.98 10.79
C ASN A 238 24.26 -9.74 10.67
N ILE A 239 24.35 -11.06 10.70
CA ILE A 239 23.23 -12.01 10.74
C ILE A 239 22.40 -11.90 12.02
N HIS A 240 22.91 -11.17 13.00
CA HIS A 240 22.22 -10.75 14.21
C HIS A 240 21.68 -9.32 14.05
N ALA A 241 21.34 -8.93 12.83
CA ALA A 241 20.63 -7.70 12.53
C ALA A 241 19.30 -8.01 11.83
N TRP A 242 18.30 -7.19 12.17
CA TRP A 242 17.00 -7.19 11.53
C TRP A 242 17.12 -6.74 10.07
N THR A 243 16.62 -7.55 9.14
CA THR A 243 16.63 -7.28 7.70
C THR A 243 15.26 -7.50 7.07
N PHE A 244 14.88 -6.69 6.07
CA PHE A 244 13.58 -6.85 5.39
C PHE A 244 13.65 -7.96 4.34
N SER A 245 12.66 -8.87 4.35
CA SER A 245 12.64 -10.04 3.45
C SER A 245 11.42 -10.10 2.52
N ASP A 246 10.39 -9.31 2.79
CA ASP A 246 9.18 -9.32 1.97
C ASP A 246 8.42 -8.00 2.05
N ILE A 247 7.87 -7.58 0.91
CA ILE A 247 6.96 -6.44 0.80
C ILE A 247 5.82 -6.86 -0.12
N ARG A 248 4.60 -6.89 0.39
CA ARG A 248 3.43 -7.41 -0.33
C ARG A 248 2.23 -6.50 -0.15
N GLU A 249 1.55 -6.21 -1.26
CA GLU A 249 0.26 -5.54 -1.24
C GLU A 249 -0.85 -6.50 -0.79
N LEU A 250 -1.73 -6.04 0.09
CA LEU A 250 -2.94 -6.73 0.51
C LEU A 250 -4.15 -6.04 -0.13
N LYS A 251 -4.84 -6.77 -1.00
CA LYS A 251 -6.09 -6.34 -1.62
C LYS A 251 -7.28 -6.50 -0.66
#